data_AF-A0A366DXR0-F1
#
_entry.id   AF-A0A366DXR0-F1
#
_cell.length_a   1.000
_cell.length_b   1.000
_cell.length_c   1.000
_cell.angle_alpha   90.00
_cell.angle_beta   90.00
_cell.angle_gamma   90.00
#
_symmetry.space_group_name_H-M   'P 1'
#
loop_
_entity.id
_entity.type
_entity.pdbx_description
1 polymer ?
#
loop_
_entity_poly.entity_id
_entity_poly.type
_entity_poly.pdbx_seq_one_letter_code
_entity_poly.pdbx_strand_id
1 'polypeptide(L)' 'MATMQIRDIPEEDAEVLRQRAEAAGMSLQAYMRRELIALARRRTKREALAAIREALAQDPAPGGDRESILDALREARDE' A
#
# COMPACT_ATOMS: atom_id res chain seq x y z
N MET A 1 2.66 -2.98 -21.66
CA MET A 1 2.21 -4.18 -20.94
C MET A 1 3.43 -5.03 -20.68
N ALA A 2 3.66 -5.49 -19.45
CA ALA A 2 4.78 -6.37 -19.11
C ALA A 2 4.28 -7.81 -18.96
N THR A 3 5.04 -8.77 -19.48
CA THR A 3 4.77 -10.20 -19.32
C THR A 3 5.78 -10.77 -18.34
N MET A 4 5.31 -11.55 -17.37
CA MET A 4 6.16 -12.21 -16.36
C MET A 4 5.92 -13.70 -16.40
N GLN A 5 7.01 -14.48 -16.44
CA GLN A 5 6.98 -15.93 -16.27
C GLN A 5 7.57 -16.27 -14.90
N ILE A 6 6.82 -16.99 -14.08
CA ILE A 6 7.27 -17.48 -12.77
C ILE A 6 7.55 -18.97 -12.93
N ARG A 7 8.76 -19.38 -12.57
CA ARG A 7 9.22 -20.78 -12.64
C ARG A 7 9.39 -21.34 -11.23
N ASP A 8 9.48 -22.66 -11.16
CA ASP A 8 9.83 -23.39 -9.94
C ASP A 8 8.90 -23.11 -8.76
N ILE A 9 7.60 -22.96 -9.04
CA ILE A 9 6.57 -22.90 -7.99
C ILE A 9 6.34 -24.33 -7.47
N PRO A 10 6.45 -24.57 -6.16
CA PRO A 10 6.09 -25.86 -5.57
C PRO A 10 4.65 -26.26 -5.94
N GLU A 11 4.43 -27.53 -6.26
CA GLU A 11 3.12 -28.01 -6.73
C GLU A 11 2.02 -27.76 -5.70
N GLU A 12 2.34 -27.94 -4.42
CA GLU A 12 1.43 -27.67 -3.30
C GLU A 12 0.97 -26.21 -3.24
N ASP A 13 1.87 -25.26 -3.47
CA ASP A 13 1.53 -23.83 -3.51
C ASP A 13 0.72 -23.49 -4.76
N ALA A 14 1.07 -24.07 -5.91
CA ALA A 14 0.34 -23.87 -7.16
C ALA A 14 -1.11 -24.36 -7.04
N GLU A 15 -1.33 -25.48 -6.34
CA GLU A 15 -2.65 -26.04 -6.09
C GLU A 15 -3.49 -25.15 -5.18
N VAL A 16 -2.92 -24.63 -4.09
CA VAL A 16 -3.61 -23.66 -3.22
C VAL A 16 -4.03 -22.41 -4.01
N LEU A 17 -3.19 -21.92 -4.92
CA LEU A 17 -3.53 -20.77 -5.76
C LEU A 17 -4.64 -21.08 -6.76
N ARG A 18 -4.67 -22.29 -7.34
CA ARG A 18 -5.76 -22.75 -8.21
C ARG A 18 -7.09 -22.79 -7.46
N GLN A 19 -7.13 -23.42 -6.29
CA GLN A 19 -8.34 -23.51 -5.47
C GLN A 19 -8.88 -22.12 -5.09
N ARG A 20 -7.99 -21.18 -4.74
CA ARG A 20 -8.38 -19.79 -4.46
C ARG A 20 -8.92 -19.06 -5.69
N ALA A 21 -8.34 -19.30 -6.86
CA ALA A 21 -8.81 -18.72 -8.11
C ALA A 21 -10.21 -19.26 -8.47
N GLU A 22 -10.42 -20.57 -8.34
CA GLU A 22 -11.71 -21.22 -8.55
C GLU A 22 -12.78 -20.71 -7.59
N ALA A 23 -12.47 -20.61 -6.30
CA ALA A 23 -13.37 -20.04 -5.29
C ALA A 23 -13.74 -18.57 -5.58
N ALA A 24 -12.86 -17.83 -6.27
CA ALA A 24 -13.11 -16.46 -6.72
C ALA A 24 -13.80 -16.39 -8.10
N GLY A 25 -14.08 -17.52 -8.76
CA GLY A 25 -14.65 -17.58 -10.12
C GLY A 25 -13.72 -17.02 -11.20
N MET A 26 -12.40 -17.12 -10.99
CA MET A 26 -11.39 -16.54 -11.86
C MET A 26 -10.46 -17.62 -12.43
N SER A 27 -9.95 -17.40 -13.64
CA SER A 27 -8.79 -18.18 -14.09
C SER A 27 -7.59 -17.87 -13.21
N LEU A 28 -6.68 -18.84 -13.05
CA LEU A 28 -5.46 -18.67 -12.25
C LEU A 28 -4.66 -17.42 -12.68
N GLN A 29 -4.52 -17.20 -13.99
CA GLN A 29 -3.81 -16.03 -14.52
C GLN A 29 -4.49 -14.70 -14.16
N ALA A 30 -5.83 -14.64 -14.21
CA ALA A 30 -6.58 -13.44 -13.82
C ALA A 30 -6.47 -13.17 -12.32
N TYR A 31 -6.56 -14.23 -11.51
CA TYR A 31 -6.38 -14.17 -10.05
C TYR A 31 -4.98 -13.66 -9.70
N MET A 32 -3.92 -14.28 -10.22
CA MET A 32 -2.54 -13.89 -9.95
C MET A 32 -2.25 -12.45 -10.39
N ARG A 33 -2.78 -12.02 -11.54
CA ARG A 33 -2.67 -10.62 -11.97
C ARG A 33 -3.30 -9.66 -10.97
N ARG A 34 -4.49 -9.97 -10.44
CA ARG A 34 -5.17 -9.15 -9.43
C ARG A 34 -4.33 -9.05 -8.16
N GLU A 35 -3.84 -10.17 -7.65
CA GLU A 35 -3.02 -10.22 -6.43
C GLU A 35 -1.70 -9.45 -6.60
N LEU A 36 -1.02 -9.58 -7.75
CA LEU A 36 0.21 -8.85 -8.03
C LEU A 36 -0.01 -7.33 -8.16
N ILE A 37 -1.12 -6.91 -8.76
CA ILE A 37 -1.49 -5.48 -8.82
C ILE A 37 -1.79 -4.95 -7.42
N ALA A 38 -2.52 -5.71 -6.60
CA ALA A 38 -2.81 -5.33 -5.22
C ALA A 38 -1.51 -5.22 -4.40
N LEU A 39 -0.59 -6.17 -4.57
CA LEU A 39 0.72 -6.16 -3.94
C LEU A 39 1.54 -4.93 -4.36
N ALA A 40 1.60 -4.63 -5.65
CA ALA A 40 2.35 -3.47 -6.17
C ALA A 40 1.76 -2.12 -5.72
N ARG A 41 0.45 -2.04 -5.52
CA ARG A 41 -0.22 -0.82 -5.02
C ARG A 41 -0.05 -0.62 -3.52
N ARG A 42 0.22 -1.68 -2.77
CA ARG A 42 0.42 -1.61 -1.33
C ARG A 42 1.81 -1.01 -1.08
N ARG A 43 1.86 0.28 -0.72
CA ARG A 43 3.12 0.89 -0.26
C ARG A 43 3.68 0.06 0.89
N THR A 44 4.96 -0.27 0.80
CA THR A 44 5.70 -0.78 1.94
C THR A 44 5.79 0.30 3.02
N LYS A 45 5.95 -0.10 4.28
CA LYS A 45 6.17 0.85 5.39
C LYS A 45 7.35 1.79 5.10
N ARG A 46 8.39 1.26 4.46
CA ARG A 46 9.58 2.00 4.03
C ARG A 46 9.24 3.09 3.01
N GLU A 47 8.45 2.76 1.99
CA GLU A 47 8.01 3.74 0.97
C GLU A 47 7.05 4.77 1.56
N ALA A 48 6.16 4.38 2.47
CA ALA A 48 5.30 5.31 3.19
C ALA A 48 6.13 6.32 4.01
N LEU A 49 7.11 5.85 4.77
CA LEU A 49 8.01 6.72 5.55
C LEU A 49 8.93 7.58 4.67
N ALA A 50 9.35 7.07 3.51
CA ALA A 50 10.10 7.87 2.54
C ALA A 50 9.24 9.02 2.00
N ALA A 51 8.00 8.72 1.59
CA ALA A 51 7.06 9.74 1.11
C ALA A 51 6.71 10.79 2.19
N ILE A 52 6.55 10.38 3.45
CA ILE A 52 6.33 11.33 4.56
C ILE A 52 7.54 12.25 4.72
N ARG A 53 8.76 11.70 4.70
CA ARG A 53 9.99 12.50 4.83
C ARG A 53 10.18 13.47 3.67
N GLU A 54 9.89 13.04 2.46
CA GLU A 54 9.93 13.91 1.29
C GLU A 54 8.90 15.05 1.38
N ALA A 55 7.68 14.75 1.80
CA ALA A 55 6.66 15.77 2.03
C ALA A 55 7.08 16.78 3.11
N LEU A 56 7.62 16.31 4.24
CA LEU A 56 8.12 17.19 5.31
C LEU A 56 9.34 18.01 4.88
N ALA A 57 10.19 17.50 4.00
CA ALA A 57 11.34 18.24 3.50
C ALA A 57 10.95 19.35 2.49
N GLN A 58 9.81 19.18 1.81
CA GLN A 58 9.26 20.18 0.90
C GLN A 58 8.34 21.19 1.59
N ASP A 59 7.90 20.90 2.81
CA ASP A 59 7.10 21.82 3.61
C ASP A 59 8.03 22.88 4.27
N PRO A 60 7.93 24.17 3.89
CA PRO A 60 8.72 25.22 4.49
C PRO A 60 8.21 25.64 5.88
N ALA A 61 7.05 25.13 6.32
CA ALA A 61 6.54 25.41 7.64
C ALA A 61 7.46 24.80 8.72
N PRO A 62 7.67 25.46 9.86
CA PRO A 62 8.52 24.95 10.95
C PRO A 62 7.99 23.66 11.62
N GLY A 63 6.91 23.08 11.10
CA GLY A 63 6.15 22.01 11.74
C GLY A 63 5.24 22.54 12.85
N GLY A 64 4.52 21.62 13.49
CA GLY A 64 3.73 21.96 14.67
C GLY A 64 4.64 22.23 15.87
N ASP A 65 4.48 23.40 16.47
CA ASP A 65 5.09 23.78 17.74
C ASP A 65 4.04 23.86 18.85
N ARG A 66 4.48 24.13 20.07
CA ARG A 66 3.56 24.18 21.22
C ARG A 66 2.47 25.25 21.02
N GLU A 67 2.80 26.37 20.40
CA GLU A 67 1.87 27.49 20.22
C GLU A 67 0.79 27.15 19.20
N SER A 68 1.18 26.64 18.03
CA SER A 68 0.25 26.18 16.99
C SER A 68 -0.64 25.02 17.44
N ILE A 69 -0.14 24.11 18.27
CA ILE A 69 -0.97 23.06 18.88
C ILE A 69 -2.02 23.68 19.83
N LEU A 70 -1.62 24.66 20.65
CA LEU A 70 -2.52 25.33 21.57
C LEU A 70 -3.55 26.23 20.86
N ASP A 71 -3.21 26.78 19.71
CA ASP A 71 -4.12 27.57 18.88
C ASP A 71 -5.15 26.67 18.19
N ALA A 72 -4.72 25.57 17.57
CA ALA A 72 -5.63 24.59 16.96
C ALA A 72 -6.61 23.98 17.97
N LEU A 73 -6.16 23.74 19.22
CA LEU A 73 -7.03 23.27 20.31
C LEU A 73 -8.06 24.30 20.78
N ARG A 74 -7.75 25.60 20.68
CA ARG A 74 -8.71 26.67 20.98
C ARG A 74 -9.76 26.75 19.87
N GLU A 75 -9.33 26.77 18.62
CA GLU A 75 -10.19 26.84 17.45
C GLU A 75 -11.17 25.67 17.38
N ALA A 76 -10.72 24.43 17.63
CA ALA A 76 -11.58 23.24 17.65
C ALA A 76 -12.58 23.18 18.83
N ARG A 77 -12.45 24.08 19.81
CA ARG A 77 -13.33 24.17 20.99
C ARG A 77 -14.35 25.30 20.87
N ASP A 78 -14.09 26.25 19.97
CA ASP A 78 -14.96 27.38 19.66
C ASP A 78 -15.96 27.07 18.52
N GLU A 79 -15.88 25.87 17.91
CA GLU A 79 -16.91 25.22 17.07
C GLU A 79 -17.81 24.26 17.88
#